data_AF-A0A7Y5U4C6-F1
#
_entry.id   AF-A0A7Y5U4C6-F1
#
_cell.length_a   1.000
_cell.length_b   1.000
_cell.length_c   1.000
_cell.angle_alpha   90.00
_cell.angle_beta   90.00
_cell.angle_gamma   90.00
#
_symmetry.space_group_name_H-M   'P 1'
#
loop_
_entity.id
_entity.type
_entity.pdbx_description
1 polymer ?
#
loop_
_entity_poly.entity_id
_entity_poly.type
_entity_poly.pdbx_seq_one_letter_code
_entity_poly.pdbx_strand_id
1 'polypeptide(L)'
;NTPPLPDAERITGLERFGWDQPAADAGELASFRYALYVDDGRGDAIDVSCVAGASSGRFTCTCRLPALTSGAHTLQVAAFVLDGGVTRESARSSAVRIVKQ
;
A
#
# COMPACT_ATOMS: atom_id res chain seq x y z
N ASN A 1 -5.09 15.88 -28.11
CA ASN A 1 -5.89 16.37 -26.98
C ASN A 1 -6.15 15.17 -26.09
N THR A 2 -5.26 14.89 -25.15
CA THR A 2 -5.34 13.71 -24.29
C THR A 2 -6.21 14.09 -23.10
N PRO A 3 -7.33 13.41 -22.81
CA PRO A 3 -8.12 13.72 -21.64
C PRO A 3 -7.24 13.52 -20.38
N PRO A 4 -7.26 14.46 -19.41
CA PRO A 4 -6.61 14.22 -18.13
C PRO A 4 -7.28 12.99 -17.50
N LEU A 5 -6.49 11.97 -17.16
CA LEU A 5 -6.94 10.88 -16.29
C LEU A 5 -7.30 11.54 -14.95
N PRO A 6 -8.57 11.70 -14.57
CA PRO A 6 -8.94 12.59 -13.47
C PRO A 6 -8.53 12.07 -12.08
N ASP A 7 -8.06 10.82 -11.99
CA ASP A 7 -7.77 10.14 -10.73
C ASP A 7 -6.31 9.69 -10.59
N ALA A 8 -5.44 10.08 -11.52
CA ALA A 8 -4.04 9.66 -11.49
C ALA A 8 -3.14 10.71 -10.84
N GLU A 9 -2.66 10.44 -9.63
CA GLU A 9 -1.79 11.37 -8.90
C GLU A 9 -0.39 11.42 -9.52
N ARG A 10 0.14 12.62 -9.75
CA ARG A 10 1.50 12.81 -10.30
C ARG A 10 2.52 12.74 -9.17
N ILE A 11 3.48 11.82 -9.31
CA ILE A 11 4.50 11.55 -8.29
C ILE A 11 5.91 11.61 -8.90
N THR A 12 6.91 11.84 -8.07
CA THR A 12 8.34 11.79 -8.42
C THR A 12 8.96 10.41 -8.21
N GLY A 13 8.26 9.52 -7.51
CA GLY A 13 8.73 8.19 -7.11
C GLY A 13 9.48 8.17 -5.77
N LEU A 14 9.45 9.28 -5.02
CA LEU A 14 10.01 9.42 -3.68
C LEU A 14 8.92 9.49 -2.59
N GLU A 15 7.67 9.55 -3.02
CA GLU A 15 6.49 9.65 -2.19
C GLU A 15 6.24 8.33 -1.42
N ARG A 16 5.37 8.44 -0.42
CA ARG A 16 4.94 7.30 0.39
C ARG A 16 3.52 6.92 0.02
N PHE A 17 3.25 5.63 -0.05
CA PHE A 17 1.90 5.12 -0.20
C PHE A 17 1.23 5.02 1.17
N GLY A 18 0.11 5.69 1.36
CA GLY A 18 -0.68 5.66 2.60
C GLY A 18 -1.95 4.85 2.43
N TRP A 19 -2.29 4.03 3.42
CA TRP A 19 -3.55 3.28 3.49
C TRP A 19 -4.04 3.16 4.93
N ASP A 20 -5.34 2.94 5.10
CA ASP A 20 -5.92 2.53 6.38
C ASP A 20 -5.89 1.01 6.53
N GLN A 21 -5.25 0.54 7.59
CA GLN A 21 -5.22 -0.87 7.97
C GLN A 21 -6.20 -1.12 9.11
N PRO A 22 -7.27 -1.90 8.88
CA PRO A 22 -8.09 -2.40 9.97
C PRO A 22 -7.31 -3.45 10.76
N ALA A 23 -7.20 -3.26 12.07
CA ALA A 23 -6.63 -4.21 13.02
C ALA A 23 -7.30 -4.00 14.38
N ALA A 24 -7.54 -5.07 15.14
CA ALA A 24 -8.15 -5.01 16.46
C ALA A 24 -7.28 -4.21 17.43
N ASP A 25 -5.97 -4.41 17.38
CA ASP A 25 -5.01 -3.78 18.27
C ASP A 25 -3.58 -3.77 17.67
N ALA A 26 -2.67 -3.08 18.36
CA ALA A 26 -1.28 -2.94 17.92
C ALA A 26 -0.52 -4.27 17.89
N GLY A 27 -0.94 -5.28 18.67
CA GLY A 27 -0.34 -6.61 18.67
C GLY A 27 -0.67 -7.38 17.40
N GLU A 28 -1.94 -7.36 16.99
CA GLU A 28 -2.36 -7.90 15.69
C GLU A 28 -1.65 -7.17 14.53
N LEU A 29 -1.63 -5.84 14.56
CA LEU A 29 -0.96 -5.02 13.54
C LEU A 29 0.54 -5.35 13.41
N ALA A 30 1.23 -5.61 14.51
CA ALA A 30 2.65 -5.99 14.49
C ALA A 30 2.91 -7.35 13.84
N SER A 31 1.89 -8.20 13.74
CA SER A 31 1.94 -9.48 13.04
C SER A 31 1.71 -9.32 11.53
N PHE A 32 1.14 -8.19 11.11
CA PHE A 32 0.83 -7.91 9.72
C PHE A 32 2.08 -7.48 8.95
N ARG A 33 2.22 -8.04 7.75
CA ARG A 33 3.15 -7.58 6.73
C ARG A 33 2.37 -7.11 5.52
N TYR A 34 3.05 -6.37 4.64
CA TYR A 34 2.37 -5.68 3.55
C TYR A 34 3.10 -5.95 2.24
N ALA A 35 2.33 -6.32 1.22
CA ALA A 35 2.79 -6.47 -0.14
C ALA A 35 2.22 -5.31 -0.95
N LEU A 36 3.09 -4.58 -1.63
CA LEU A 36 2.71 -3.55 -2.58
C LEU A 36 2.72 -4.15 -3.98
N TYR A 37 1.60 -4.02 -4.67
CA TYR A 37 1.43 -4.44 -6.05
C TYR A 37 1.53 -3.22 -6.95
N VAL A 38 2.41 -3.29 -7.95
CA VAL A 38 2.61 -2.27 -8.98
C VAL A 38 2.33 -2.91 -10.33
N ASP A 39 1.25 -2.52 -10.99
CA ASP A 39 0.83 -3.08 -12.29
C ASP A 39 0.80 -4.63 -12.27
N ASP A 40 0.26 -5.19 -11.19
CA ASP A 40 0.21 -6.64 -10.86
C ASP A 40 1.54 -7.28 -10.40
N GLY A 41 2.67 -6.57 -10.53
CA GLY A 41 3.94 -6.99 -9.95
C GLY A 41 3.93 -6.88 -8.42
N ARG A 42 4.10 -8.01 -7.71
CA ARG A 42 4.21 -8.04 -6.25
C ARG A 42 5.60 -7.60 -5.80
N GLY A 43 5.67 -6.58 -4.95
CA GLY A 43 6.83 -6.19 -4.17
C GLY A 43 6.52 -6.18 -2.68
N ASP A 44 7.53 -6.40 -1.84
CA ASP A 44 7.37 -6.26 -0.39
C ASP A 44 7.41 -4.77 -0.02
N ALA A 45 6.44 -4.33 0.79
CA ALA A 45 6.41 -2.95 1.24
C ALA A 45 7.55 -2.72 2.24
N ILE A 46 8.40 -1.74 1.94
CA ILE A 46 9.53 -1.37 2.81
C ILE A 46 9.23 -0.11 3.59
N ASP A 47 9.89 0.05 4.74
CA ASP A 47 9.79 1.25 5.57
C ASP A 47 8.33 1.53 6.01
N VAL A 48 7.60 0.44 6.30
CA VAL A 48 6.20 0.54 6.72
C VAL A 48 6.12 1.14 8.11
N SER A 49 5.39 2.23 8.25
CA SER A 49 5.13 2.92 9.51
C SER A 49 3.63 3.07 9.68
N CYS A 50 3.08 2.48 10.74
CA CYS A 50 1.67 2.56 11.07
C CYS A 50 1.47 3.36 12.35
N VAL A 51 0.57 4.33 12.31
CA VAL A 51 0.14 5.12 13.47
C VAL A 51 -1.31 4.79 13.80
N ALA A 52 -1.66 4.79 15.08
CA ALA A 52 -3.05 4.64 15.49
C ALA A 52 -3.89 5.77 14.87
N GLY A 53 -4.92 5.39 14.11
CA GLY A 53 -5.83 6.35 13.50
C GLY A 53 -6.74 7.00 14.53
N ALA A 54 -7.47 8.04 14.11
CA ALA A 54 -8.43 8.73 14.96
C ALA A 54 -9.63 7.85 15.41
N SER A 55 -9.82 6.69 14.77
CA SER A 55 -10.88 5.73 15.08
C SER A 55 -10.30 4.44 15.63
N SER A 56 -10.86 3.95 16.74
CA SER A 56 -10.52 2.66 17.32
C SER A 56 -10.63 1.54 16.30
N GLY A 57 -9.58 0.73 16.15
CA GLY A 57 -9.54 -0.40 15.23
C GLY A 57 -9.06 -0.09 13.80
N ARG A 58 -8.56 1.13 13.54
CA ARG A 58 -7.90 1.47 12.26
C ARG A 58 -6.56 2.14 12.51
N PHE A 59 -5.56 1.72 11.76
CA PHE A 59 -4.21 2.26 11.80
C PHE A 59 -3.88 2.86 10.44
N THR A 60 -3.41 4.11 10.42
CA THR A 60 -2.94 4.74 9.20
C THR A 60 -1.52 4.27 8.95
N CYS A 61 -1.35 3.41 7.96
CA CYS A 61 -0.06 2.88 7.56
C CYS A 61 0.48 3.62 6.34
N THR A 62 1.78 3.82 6.32
CA THR A 62 2.50 4.41 5.19
C THR A 62 3.71 3.57 4.87
N CYS A 63 4.08 3.44 3.60
CA CYS A 63 5.31 2.76 3.18
C CYS A 63 6.02 3.56 2.10
N ARG A 64 7.31 3.29 1.89
CA ARG A 64 8.01 3.86 0.73
C ARG A 64 7.60 3.14 -0.54
N LEU A 65 7.41 3.93 -1.59
CA LEU A 65 7.23 3.38 -2.92
C LEU A 65 8.54 2.70 -3.39
N PRO A 66 8.45 1.53 -4.05
CA PRO A 66 9.59 0.93 -4.71
C PRO A 66 10.02 1.78 -5.91
N ALA A 67 11.14 1.41 -6.54
CA ALA A 67 11.58 2.07 -7.75
C ALA A 67 10.56 1.86 -8.89
N LEU A 68 9.75 2.89 -9.13
CA LEU A 68 8.77 2.91 -10.23
C LEU A 68 9.46 3.38 -11.52
N THR A 69 9.04 2.85 -12.67
CA THR A 69 9.43 3.42 -13.97
C THR A 69 8.65 4.71 -14.22
N SER A 70 9.09 5.53 -15.17
CA SER A 70 8.34 6.74 -15.56
C SER A 70 7.13 6.34 -16.41
N GLY A 71 5.96 6.87 -16.09
CA GLY A 71 4.71 6.47 -16.73
C GLY A 71 3.55 6.30 -15.75
N ALA A 72 2.41 5.82 -16.26
CA ALA A 72 1.24 5.53 -15.44
C ALA A 72 1.36 4.15 -14.81
N HIS A 73 1.11 4.05 -13.50
CA HIS A 73 1.13 2.81 -12.74
C HIS A 73 -0.11 2.67 -11.89
N THR A 74 -0.51 1.42 -11.63
CA THR A 74 -1.56 1.08 -10.68
C THR A 74 -0.94 0.49 -9.42
N LEU A 75 -1.18 1.13 -8.28
CA LEU A 75 -0.74 0.73 -6.96
C LEU A 75 -1.88 0.09 -6.18
N GLN A 76 -1.60 -1.04 -5.54
CA GLN A 76 -2.49 -1.69 -4.59
C GLN A 76 -1.67 -2.23 -3.44
N VAL A 77 -2.24 -2.30 -2.24
CA VAL A 77 -1.59 -2.94 -1.09
C VAL A 77 -2.43 -4.12 -0.62
N ALA A 78 -1.77 -5.18 -0.18
CA ALA A 78 -2.42 -6.26 0.55
C ALA A 78 -1.68 -6.53 1.86
N ALA A 79 -2.42 -6.72 2.93
CA ALA A 79 -1.88 -7.21 4.18
C ALA A 79 -1.78 -8.73 4.13
N PHE A 80 -0.68 -9.28 4.65
CA PHE A 80 -0.49 -10.71 4.81
C PHE A 80 0.14 -11.04 6.15
N VAL A 81 -0.21 -12.21 6.68
CA VAL A 81 0.37 -12.76 7.91
C VAL A 81 1.00 -14.11 7.64
N LEU A 82 2.02 -14.43 8.43
CA LEU A 82 2.64 -15.75 8.45
C LEU A 82 2.15 -16.48 9.69
N ASP A 83 1.20 -17.38 9.49
CA ASP A 83 0.66 -18.22 10.57
C ASP A 83 1.20 -19.64 10.39
N GLY A 84 2.11 -20.08 11.27
CA GLY A 84 2.67 -21.44 11.23
C GLY A 84 3.38 -21.82 9.92
N GLY A 85 3.90 -20.84 9.16
CA GLY A 85 4.54 -21.06 7.86
C GLY A 85 3.59 -20.95 6.66
N VAL A 86 2.31 -20.70 6.88
CA VAL A 86 1.33 -20.42 5.84
C VAL A 86 1.13 -18.91 5.71
N THR A 87 1.36 -18.38 4.52
CA THR A 87 1.04 -16.98 4.20
C THR A 87 -0.45 -16.84 3.96
N ARG A 88 -1.13 -16.07 4.80
CA ARG A 88 -2.54 -15.68 4.60
C ARG A 88 -2.57 -14.22 4.15
N GLU A 89 -2.96 -13.99 2.91
CA GLU A 89 -3.11 -12.65 2.33
C GLU A 89 -4.59 -12.20 2.37
N SER A 90 -4.82 -10.93 2.68
CA SER A 90 -6.14 -10.29 2.60
C SER A 90 -6.47 -9.85 1.18
N ALA A 91 -7.71 -9.39 0.96
CA ALA A 91 -8.07 -8.72 -0.29
C ALA A 91 -7.16 -7.50 -0.53
N ARG A 92 -6.78 -7.28 -1.80
CA ARG A 92 -6.04 -6.09 -2.22
C ARG A 92 -6.88 -4.84 -2.00
N SER A 93 -6.25 -3.73 -1.66
CA SER A 93 -6.88 -2.41 -1.58
C SER A 93 -7.46 -1.98 -2.92
N SER A 94 -8.26 -0.91 -2.88
CA SER A 94 -8.65 -0.16 -4.07
C SER A 94 -7.43 0.22 -4.91
N ALA A 95 -7.58 0.10 -6.23
CA ALA A 95 -6.54 0.46 -7.18
C ALA A 95 -6.32 1.97 -7.21
N VAL A 96 -5.12 2.40 -6.81
CA VAL A 96 -4.70 3.80 -6.85
C VAL A 96 -3.88 4.01 -8.12
N ARG A 97 -4.31 4.92 -8.98
CA ARG A 97 -3.60 5.25 -10.21
C ARG A 97 -2.63 6.38 -9.91
N ILE A 98 -1.38 6.23 -10.33
CA ILE A 98 -0.37 7.29 -10.25
C ILE A 98 0.31 7.46 -11.60
N VAL A 99 0.96 8.61 -11.80
CA VAL A 99 1.83 8.87 -12.94
C VAL A 99 3.17 9.35 -12.42
N LYS A 100 4.21 8.53 -12.58
CA LYS A 100 5.58 8.94 -12.27
C LYS A 100 6.10 9.83 -13.39
N GLN A 101 6.57 11.01 -13.01
CA GLN A 101 7.18 11.99 -13.90
C GLN A 101 8.67 11.75 -14.15
#